data_AF-A0A5N9HVU8-F1
#
_entry.id   AF-A0A5N9HVU8-F1
#
_cell.length_a   1.000
_cell.length_b   1.000
_cell.length_c   1.000
_cell.angle_alpha   90.00
_cell.angle_beta   90.00
_cell.angle_gamma   90.00
#
_symmetry.space_group_name_H-M   'P 1'
#
loop_
_entity.id
_entity.type
_entity.pdbx_description
1 polymer ?
#
loop_
_entity_poly.entity_id
_entity_poly.type
_entity_poly.pdbx_seq_one_letter_code
_entity_poly.pdbx_strand_id
1 'polypeptide(L)'
;MGLEKNDGEHAVHMIAKNIADGYAILEQKLKLESCVDIKITQFRPMEYQLKDVDYLAPVVELGESVIEEGISEHVTDFMIHGSIATMDYSLGWSDFDTFVIISTDTALNPRALFSLRTKLLDAYRFLSAIDPLQHHGFIICTEIDLKHYNEGIMPIAVLERAKSYIGSTTLRINPITDIERERNILSSRAKFFRESGNIGVMKHHPYEGIYLESHYKNAKNSLFQLKYLLGIGAIAPCYYLGALGEFAYKKDAIEQIKPLLSPDSKEFLESTTNIRLEWPKREEHPYIGNQIPKWFKEYVDPNYIVNLGKLLTDLENTAQDNTSPR
;
A
#
# COMPACT_ATOMS: atom_id res chain seq x y z
N MET A 1 -2.19 13.79 10.78
CA MET A 1 -2.67 15.02 10.11
C MET A 1 -2.22 16.22 10.93
N GLY A 2 -1.23 17.00 10.47
CA GLY A 2 -0.52 17.96 11.33
C GLY A 2 -0.02 19.23 10.66
N LEU A 3 -0.56 19.62 9.50
CA LEU A 3 -0.11 20.83 8.79
C LEU A 3 -1.11 21.99 8.81
N GLU A 4 -2.30 21.82 9.38
CA GLU A 4 -3.36 22.84 9.25
C GLU A 4 -3.32 23.94 10.31
N LYS A 5 -2.55 23.79 11.40
CA LYS A 5 -2.72 24.70 12.55
C LYS A 5 -1.92 26.01 12.51
N ASN A 6 -0.82 26.12 11.74
CA ASN A 6 0.01 27.35 11.80
C ASN A 6 0.42 27.94 10.43
N ASP A 7 0.56 27.17 9.35
CA ASP A 7 1.07 27.70 8.06
C ASP A 7 -0.04 28.04 7.04
N GLY A 8 -1.30 27.69 7.34
CA GLY A 8 -2.49 28.17 6.64
C GLY A 8 -2.67 27.70 5.20
N GLU A 9 -3.86 27.93 4.66
CA GLU A 9 -4.27 27.62 3.27
C GLU A 9 -3.26 28.11 2.21
N HIS A 10 -2.53 29.19 2.50
CA HIS A 10 -1.47 29.73 1.65
C HIS A 10 -0.33 28.72 1.38
N ALA A 11 0.15 28.02 2.41
CA ALA A 11 1.22 27.03 2.25
C ALA A 11 0.77 25.88 1.36
N VAL A 12 -0.49 25.44 1.51
CA VAL A 12 -1.08 24.39 0.67
C VAL A 12 -1.14 24.82 -0.80
N HIS A 13 -1.56 26.07 -1.06
CA HIS A 13 -1.58 26.62 -2.43
C HIS A 13 -0.18 26.74 -3.04
N MET A 14 0.81 27.17 -2.26
CA MET A 14 2.20 27.25 -2.72
C MET A 14 2.75 25.86 -3.09
N ILE A 15 2.45 24.85 -2.26
CA ILE A 15 2.83 23.45 -2.55
C ILE A 15 2.15 22.97 -3.83
N ALA A 16 0.83 23.18 -3.97
CA ALA A 16 0.10 22.79 -5.17
C ALA A 16 0.67 23.46 -6.43
N LYS A 17 1.08 24.74 -6.33
CA LYS A 17 1.74 25.44 -7.42
C LYS A 17 3.08 24.81 -7.79
N ASN A 18 3.94 24.53 -6.81
CA ASN A 18 5.24 23.92 -7.07
C ASN A 18 5.12 22.51 -7.67
N ILE A 19 4.12 21.73 -7.24
CA ILE A 19 3.81 20.42 -7.81
C ILE A 19 3.41 20.57 -9.28
N ALA A 20 2.47 21.47 -9.59
CA ALA A 20 2.01 21.69 -10.96
C ALA A 20 3.14 22.18 -11.88
N ASP A 21 3.97 23.11 -11.41
CA ASP A 21 5.13 23.61 -12.16
C ASP A 21 6.14 22.47 -12.44
N GLY A 22 6.37 21.59 -11.46
CA GLY A 22 7.21 20.41 -11.62
C GLY A 22 6.68 19.43 -12.66
N TYR A 23 5.38 19.13 -12.61
CA TYR A 23 4.72 18.26 -13.59
C TYR A 23 4.69 18.89 -14.99
N ALA A 24 4.55 20.21 -15.10
CA ALA A 24 4.64 20.89 -16.40
C ALA A 24 6.01 20.69 -17.07
N ILE A 25 7.09 20.68 -16.29
CA ILE A 25 8.44 20.39 -16.80
C ILE A 25 8.56 18.92 -17.22
N LEU A 26 8.03 17.99 -16.42
CA LEU A 26 8.07 16.56 -16.72
C LEU A 26 7.25 16.22 -17.98
N GLU A 27 6.06 16.78 -18.11
CA GLU A 27 5.16 16.56 -19.24
C GLU A 27 5.79 16.94 -20.59
N GLN A 28 6.63 17.98 -20.60
CA GLN A 28 7.37 18.41 -21.79
C GLN A 28 8.54 17.47 -22.14
N LYS A 29 9.08 16.76 -21.15
CA LYS A 29 10.28 15.92 -21.30
C LYS A 29 9.96 14.45 -21.54
N LEU A 30 8.90 13.95 -20.91
CA LEU A 30 8.52 12.55 -20.98
C LEU A 30 7.76 12.28 -22.27
N LYS A 31 8.24 11.26 -22.99
CA LYS A 31 7.58 10.73 -24.17
C LYS A 31 7.10 9.33 -23.87
N LEU A 32 5.96 9.00 -24.47
CA LEU A 32 5.38 7.69 -24.39
C LEU A 32 5.95 6.85 -25.54
N GLU A 33 7.00 6.07 -25.26
CA GLU A 33 7.81 5.39 -26.29
C GLU A 33 7.50 3.90 -26.40
N SER A 34 7.37 3.20 -25.27
CA SER A 34 6.93 1.81 -25.17
C SER A 34 5.70 1.75 -24.28
N CYS A 35 4.70 0.97 -24.65
CA CYS A 35 3.47 0.88 -23.87
C CYS A 35 2.96 -0.53 -23.74
N VAL A 36 2.41 -0.80 -22.56
CA VAL A 36 1.47 -1.88 -22.34
C VAL A 36 0.10 -1.28 -22.10
N ASP A 37 -0.91 -1.89 -22.70
CA ASP A 37 -2.31 -1.52 -22.51
C ASP A 37 -2.92 -2.52 -21.51
N ILE A 38 -3.33 -2.01 -20.35
CA ILE A 38 -3.91 -2.82 -19.26
C ILE A 38 -5.39 -2.54 -19.20
N LYS A 39 -6.20 -3.59 -19.27
CA LYS A 39 -7.65 -3.47 -19.16
C LYS A 39 -8.05 -3.49 -17.69
N ILE A 40 -8.65 -2.41 -17.23
CA ILE A 40 -9.21 -2.32 -15.90
C ILE A 40 -10.71 -2.58 -15.99
N THR A 41 -11.17 -3.54 -15.21
CA THR A 41 -12.60 -3.87 -15.16
C THR A 41 -13.36 -2.87 -14.30
N GLN A 42 -14.61 -2.59 -14.66
CA GLN A 42 -15.48 -1.73 -13.86
C GLN A 42 -15.80 -2.36 -12.49
N PHE A 43 -15.84 -1.52 -11.46
CA PHE A 43 -16.41 -1.83 -10.16
C PHE A 43 -17.93 -2.02 -10.27
N ARG A 44 -18.43 -3.13 -9.74
CA ARG A 44 -19.87 -3.46 -9.77
C ARG A 44 -20.40 -3.50 -8.34
N PRO A 45 -21.17 -2.50 -7.89
CA PRO A 45 -21.67 -2.43 -6.52
C PRO A 45 -22.35 -3.72 -6.04
N MET A 46 -23.12 -4.35 -6.92
CA MET A 46 -23.82 -5.61 -6.61
C MET A 46 -22.87 -6.72 -6.15
N GLU A 47 -21.63 -6.80 -6.63
CA GLU A 47 -20.67 -7.83 -6.19
C GLU A 47 -20.28 -7.68 -4.71
N TYR A 48 -20.34 -6.44 -4.19
CA TYR A 48 -19.96 -6.05 -2.83
C TYR A 48 -21.16 -6.03 -1.87
N GLN A 49 -22.38 -6.13 -2.41
CA GLN A 49 -23.63 -6.18 -1.63
C GLN A 49 -24.12 -7.61 -1.37
N LEU A 50 -23.38 -8.64 -1.81
CA LEU A 50 -23.76 -10.05 -1.64
C LEU A 50 -23.25 -10.66 -0.32
N LYS A 51 -22.17 -10.13 0.23
CA LYS A 51 -21.48 -10.68 1.40
C LYS A 51 -20.94 -9.54 2.26
N ASP A 52 -21.02 -9.70 3.58
CA ASP A 52 -20.51 -8.73 4.57
C ASP A 52 -21.00 -7.29 4.27
N VAL A 53 -22.29 -7.15 3.97
CA VAL A 53 -22.90 -5.93 3.39
C VAL A 53 -22.57 -4.68 4.21
N ASP A 54 -22.74 -4.75 5.52
CA ASP A 54 -22.46 -3.61 6.41
C ASP A 54 -20.96 -3.25 6.43
N TYR A 55 -20.08 -4.25 6.33
CA TYR A 55 -18.63 -4.05 6.29
C TYR A 55 -18.18 -3.44 4.96
N LEU A 56 -18.77 -3.86 3.83
CA LEU A 56 -18.40 -3.38 2.50
C LEU A 56 -19.17 -2.14 2.05
N ALA A 57 -20.17 -1.67 2.81
CA ALA A 57 -20.93 -0.47 2.49
C ALA A 57 -20.02 0.76 2.19
N PRO A 58 -18.96 1.07 2.97
CA PRO A 58 -18.07 2.18 2.67
C PRO A 58 -17.33 2.06 1.33
N VAL A 59 -17.14 0.84 0.81
CA VAL A 59 -16.54 0.60 -0.52
C VAL A 59 -17.51 1.03 -1.62
N VAL A 60 -18.81 0.77 -1.46
CA VAL A 60 -19.82 1.19 -2.42
C VAL A 60 -20.04 2.70 -2.33
N GLU A 61 -20.17 3.23 -1.13
CA GLU A 61 -20.38 4.67 -0.87
C GLU A 61 -19.22 5.52 -1.38
N LEU A 62 -17.97 5.05 -1.27
CA LEU A 62 -16.83 5.74 -1.89
C LEU A 62 -17.00 5.84 -3.41
N GLY A 63 -17.45 4.78 -4.07
CA GLY A 63 -17.67 4.79 -5.52
C GLY A 63 -18.76 5.78 -5.94
N GLU A 64 -19.84 5.89 -5.17
CA GLU A 64 -20.90 6.88 -5.36
C GLU A 64 -20.35 8.30 -5.14
N SER A 65 -19.63 8.53 -4.04
CA SER A 65 -18.98 9.80 -3.70
C SER A 65 -17.98 10.26 -4.79
N VAL A 66 -17.24 9.34 -5.41
CA VAL A 66 -16.32 9.66 -6.51
C VAL A 66 -17.04 10.38 -7.67
N ILE A 67 -18.27 9.98 -7.97
CA ILE A 67 -19.08 10.58 -9.03
C ILE A 67 -19.81 11.83 -8.50
N GLU A 68 -20.54 11.69 -7.39
CA GLU A 68 -21.45 12.72 -6.88
C GLU A 68 -20.73 13.95 -6.32
N GLU A 69 -19.57 13.77 -5.69
CA GLU A 69 -18.75 14.87 -5.17
C GLU A 69 -17.82 15.45 -6.27
N GLY A 70 -17.91 14.94 -7.50
CA GLY A 70 -17.15 15.39 -8.66
C GLY A 70 -15.64 15.12 -8.54
N ILE A 71 -15.24 14.06 -7.84
CA ILE A 71 -13.83 13.62 -7.83
C ILE A 71 -13.43 13.14 -9.23
N SER A 72 -14.36 12.46 -9.92
CA SER A 72 -14.19 11.98 -11.30
C SER A 72 -13.85 13.07 -12.32
N GLU A 73 -14.13 14.35 -12.01
CA GLU A 73 -13.76 15.47 -12.87
C GLU A 73 -12.25 15.77 -12.86
N HIS A 74 -11.53 15.29 -11.84
CA HIS A 74 -10.11 15.59 -11.62
C HIS A 74 -9.19 14.42 -12.00
N VAL A 75 -9.75 13.24 -12.23
CA VAL A 75 -8.99 11.99 -12.35
C VAL A 75 -9.33 11.30 -13.65
N THR A 76 -8.34 10.66 -14.25
CA THR A 76 -8.53 9.75 -15.39
C THR A 76 -9.14 8.44 -14.93
N ASP A 77 -8.74 7.99 -13.74
CA ASP A 77 -9.35 6.82 -13.13
C ASP A 77 -9.26 6.88 -11.60
N PHE A 78 -10.22 6.24 -10.94
CA PHE A 78 -10.24 5.99 -9.51
C PHE A 78 -10.54 4.51 -9.30
N MET A 79 -9.53 3.79 -8.83
CA MET A 79 -9.62 2.35 -8.68
C MET A 79 -9.49 1.90 -7.22
N ILE A 80 -10.08 0.76 -6.94
CA ILE A 80 -9.75 -0.07 -5.78
C ILE A 80 -8.88 -1.23 -6.22
N HIS A 81 -7.97 -1.67 -5.36
CA HIS A 81 -7.11 -2.81 -5.62
C HIS A 81 -6.94 -3.67 -4.35
N GLY A 82 -5.96 -4.57 -4.38
CA GLY A 82 -5.69 -5.46 -3.26
C GLY A 82 -6.86 -6.37 -2.93
N SER A 83 -6.91 -6.81 -1.66
CA SER A 83 -7.80 -7.91 -1.27
C SER A 83 -9.29 -7.59 -1.26
N ILE A 84 -9.64 -6.30 -1.20
CA ILE A 84 -11.05 -5.88 -1.34
C ILE A 84 -11.47 -6.00 -2.80
N ALA A 85 -10.66 -5.53 -3.75
CA ALA A 85 -10.94 -5.64 -5.18
C ALA A 85 -11.06 -7.09 -5.66
N THR A 86 -10.26 -8.00 -5.08
CA THR A 86 -10.26 -9.44 -5.39
C THR A 86 -11.18 -10.27 -4.50
N MET A 87 -11.92 -9.66 -3.58
CA MET A 87 -12.86 -10.32 -2.65
C MET A 87 -12.22 -11.42 -1.77
N ASP A 88 -10.91 -11.37 -1.53
CA ASP A 88 -10.14 -12.25 -0.62
C ASP A 88 -9.62 -11.50 0.63
N TYR A 89 -10.38 -10.48 1.05
CA TYR A 89 -10.12 -9.70 2.26
C TYR A 89 -10.34 -10.50 3.54
N SER A 90 -9.75 -9.99 4.63
CA SER A 90 -10.05 -10.42 5.99
C SER A 90 -10.83 -9.32 6.70
N LEU A 91 -12.06 -9.65 7.13
CA LEU A 91 -12.98 -8.71 7.75
C LEU A 91 -12.33 -8.08 8.99
N GLY A 92 -12.27 -6.75 9.02
CA GLY A 92 -11.68 -5.97 10.12
C GLY A 92 -10.15 -5.98 10.18
N TRP A 93 -9.46 -6.59 9.22
CA TRP A 93 -7.99 -6.62 9.15
C TRP A 93 -7.42 -6.09 7.83
N SER A 94 -8.08 -6.35 6.70
CA SER A 94 -7.62 -5.84 5.40
C SER A 94 -7.78 -4.33 5.29
N ASP A 95 -6.75 -3.66 4.78
CA ASP A 95 -6.81 -2.24 4.41
C ASP A 95 -7.75 -2.02 3.23
N PHE A 96 -8.27 -0.80 3.10
CA PHE A 96 -9.02 -0.37 1.93
C PHE A 96 -8.10 0.31 0.90
N ASP A 97 -7.49 -0.53 0.07
CA ASP A 97 -6.48 -0.12 -0.88
C ASP A 97 -7.07 0.54 -2.14
N THR A 98 -6.61 1.75 -2.44
CA THR A 98 -7.05 2.54 -3.61
C THR A 98 -5.86 2.96 -4.48
N PHE A 99 -6.13 3.27 -5.75
CA PHE A 99 -5.16 3.84 -6.68
C PHE A 99 -5.87 4.89 -7.56
N VAL A 100 -5.44 6.14 -7.44
CA VAL A 100 -6.06 7.30 -8.10
C VAL A 100 -5.11 7.85 -9.14
N ILE A 101 -5.57 7.92 -10.40
CA ILE A 101 -4.81 8.48 -11.52
C ILE A 101 -5.31 9.89 -11.78
N ILE A 102 -4.56 10.89 -11.32
CA ILE A 102 -4.86 12.30 -11.54
C ILE A 102 -4.67 12.64 -13.02
N SER A 103 -5.68 13.28 -13.61
CA SER A 103 -5.63 13.75 -15.00
C SER A 103 -4.50 14.76 -15.20
N THR A 104 -3.95 14.83 -16.41
CA THR A 104 -2.91 15.80 -16.78
C THR A 104 -3.41 17.24 -16.52
N ASP A 105 -4.66 17.55 -16.90
CA ASP A 105 -5.26 18.87 -16.69
C ASP A 105 -5.31 19.26 -15.21
N THR A 106 -5.61 18.30 -14.34
CA THR A 106 -5.59 18.53 -12.89
C THR A 106 -4.17 18.68 -12.37
N ALA A 107 -3.26 17.78 -12.74
CA ALA A 107 -1.87 17.79 -12.30
C ALA A 107 -1.14 19.11 -12.66
N LEU A 108 -1.50 19.72 -13.79
CA LEU A 108 -0.95 20.99 -14.25
C LEU A 108 -1.67 22.23 -13.71
N ASN A 109 -2.74 22.05 -12.93
CA ASN A 109 -3.56 23.14 -12.42
C ASN A 109 -3.56 23.16 -10.87
N PRO A 110 -2.88 24.13 -10.23
CA PRO A 110 -2.80 24.22 -8.78
C PRO A 110 -4.16 24.31 -8.07
N ARG A 111 -5.15 24.96 -8.70
CA ARG A 111 -6.50 25.08 -8.12
C ARG A 111 -7.26 23.76 -8.20
N ALA A 112 -7.09 23.02 -9.30
CA ALA A 112 -7.69 21.70 -9.45
C ALA A 112 -7.06 20.71 -8.46
N LEU A 113 -5.73 20.72 -8.31
CA LEU A 113 -5.03 19.92 -7.28
C LEU A 113 -5.53 20.23 -5.87
N PHE A 114 -5.70 21.51 -5.53
CA PHE A 114 -6.25 21.90 -4.23
C PHE A 114 -7.68 21.39 -4.04
N SER A 115 -8.53 21.54 -5.07
CA SER A 115 -9.91 21.03 -5.05
C SER A 115 -9.94 19.51 -4.86
N LEU A 116 -9.18 18.76 -5.64
CA LEU A 116 -9.07 17.31 -5.52
C LEU A 116 -8.58 16.90 -4.12
N ARG A 117 -7.56 17.58 -3.57
CA ARG A 117 -7.07 17.31 -2.21
C ARG A 117 -8.19 17.42 -1.18
N THR A 118 -8.98 18.49 -1.23
CA THR A 118 -10.08 18.69 -0.28
C THR A 118 -11.10 17.55 -0.37
N LYS A 119 -11.52 17.19 -1.59
CA LYS A 119 -12.45 16.07 -1.81
C LYS A 119 -11.90 14.74 -1.32
N LEU A 120 -10.62 14.46 -1.58
CA LEU A 120 -9.97 13.24 -1.08
C LEU A 120 -9.85 13.22 0.45
N LEU A 121 -9.59 14.35 1.10
CA LEU A 121 -9.57 14.41 2.56
C LEU A 121 -10.94 14.09 3.16
N ASP A 122 -12.01 14.60 2.56
CA ASP A 122 -13.37 14.28 2.97
C ASP A 122 -13.65 12.78 2.75
N ALA A 123 -13.30 12.24 1.56
CA ALA A 123 -13.50 10.84 1.21
C ALA A 123 -12.66 9.86 2.06
N TYR A 124 -11.63 10.33 2.76
CA TYR A 124 -10.79 9.48 3.62
C TYR A 124 -11.59 8.75 4.71
N ARG A 125 -12.74 9.31 5.11
CA ARG A 125 -13.68 8.70 6.07
C ARG A 125 -14.07 7.27 5.67
N PHE A 126 -14.23 6.99 4.37
CA PHE A 126 -14.63 5.68 3.87
C PHE A 126 -13.54 4.62 4.09
N LEU A 127 -12.28 5.01 3.92
CA LEU A 127 -11.15 4.11 4.15
C LEU A 127 -11.02 3.78 5.64
N SER A 128 -11.17 4.80 6.51
CA SER A 128 -11.13 4.59 7.96
C SER A 128 -12.33 3.80 8.50
N ALA A 129 -13.45 3.77 7.78
CA ALA A 129 -14.63 2.99 8.15
C ALA A 129 -14.40 1.49 7.92
N ILE A 130 -13.67 1.11 6.86
CA ILE A 130 -13.26 -0.27 6.62
C ILE A 130 -12.23 -0.72 7.66
N ASP A 131 -11.21 0.10 7.87
CA ASP A 131 -10.14 -0.21 8.78
C ASP A 131 -9.56 1.07 9.42
N PRO A 132 -9.86 1.32 10.71
CA PRO A 132 -9.33 2.47 11.44
C PRO A 132 -7.80 2.45 11.60
N LEU A 133 -7.15 1.30 11.40
CA LEU A 133 -5.72 1.09 11.62
C LEU A 133 -4.91 0.96 10.32
N GLN A 134 -5.49 1.30 9.17
CA GLN A 134 -4.82 1.21 7.87
C GLN A 134 -3.59 2.13 7.82
N HIS A 135 -2.58 1.74 7.03
CA HIS A 135 -1.33 2.49 6.94
C HIS A 135 -1.26 3.45 5.77
N HIS A 136 -2.17 3.29 4.83
CA HIS A 136 -2.17 4.04 3.59
C HIS A 136 -3.43 4.90 3.49
N GLY A 137 -3.30 6.02 2.78
CA GLY A 137 -4.46 6.73 2.26
C GLY A 137 -4.61 6.44 0.78
N PHE A 138 -5.15 7.39 0.03
CA PHE A 138 -5.19 7.28 -1.42
C PHE A 138 -3.77 7.20 -1.98
N ILE A 139 -3.48 6.12 -2.70
CA ILE A 139 -2.24 6.00 -3.47
C ILE A 139 -2.48 6.77 -4.76
N ILE A 140 -1.62 7.74 -5.04
CA ILE A 140 -1.80 8.70 -6.13
C ILE A 140 -0.71 8.51 -7.18
N CYS A 141 -1.13 8.56 -8.43
CA CYS A 141 -0.29 8.61 -9.62
C CYS A 141 -0.88 9.68 -10.55
N THR A 142 -0.09 10.33 -11.40
CA THR A 142 -0.61 11.19 -12.47
C THR A 142 -0.56 10.46 -13.82
N GLU A 143 -1.36 10.89 -14.79
CA GLU A 143 -1.19 10.44 -16.19
C GLU A 143 0.22 10.69 -16.73
N ILE A 144 0.88 11.73 -16.24
CA ILE A 144 2.26 12.08 -16.61
C ILE A 144 3.21 11.00 -16.11
N ASP A 145 3.02 10.50 -14.89
CA ASP A 145 3.81 9.41 -14.29
C ASP A 145 3.65 8.10 -15.08
N LEU A 146 2.48 7.85 -15.69
CA LEU A 146 2.26 6.65 -16.54
C LEU A 146 3.19 6.60 -17.76
N LYS A 147 3.73 7.74 -18.20
CA LYS A 147 4.70 7.81 -19.30
C LYS A 147 6.10 7.33 -18.91
N HIS A 148 6.35 7.16 -17.61
CA HIS A 148 7.62 6.68 -17.07
C HIS A 148 7.36 5.96 -15.74
N TYR A 149 6.62 4.86 -15.82
CA TYR A 149 5.96 4.24 -14.70
C TYR A 149 6.84 3.22 -13.97
N ASN A 150 7.22 3.52 -12.74
CA ASN A 150 7.97 2.58 -11.91
C ASN A 150 7.03 1.57 -11.25
N GLU A 151 7.17 0.29 -11.61
CA GLU A 151 6.32 -0.79 -11.07
C GLU A 151 6.52 -1.08 -9.57
N GLY A 152 7.59 -0.55 -8.97
CA GLY A 152 7.78 -0.52 -7.51
C GLY A 152 6.80 0.39 -6.78
N ILE A 153 6.10 1.31 -7.48
CA ILE A 153 4.99 2.09 -6.92
C ILE A 153 3.74 1.21 -6.79
N MET A 154 3.34 0.59 -7.90
CA MET A 154 2.22 -0.34 -7.95
C MET A 154 2.45 -1.31 -9.14
N PRO A 155 2.67 -2.60 -8.89
CA PRO A 155 2.89 -3.56 -9.97
C PRO A 155 1.75 -3.60 -10.99
N ILE A 156 2.06 -3.77 -12.28
CA ILE A 156 1.02 -3.98 -13.30
C ILE A 156 0.14 -5.18 -12.93
N ALA A 157 0.73 -6.26 -12.40
CA ALA A 157 0.01 -7.43 -11.92
C ALA A 157 -1.03 -7.14 -10.83
N VAL A 158 -0.89 -6.04 -10.08
CA VAL A 158 -1.90 -5.56 -9.13
C VAL A 158 -2.99 -4.77 -9.87
N LEU A 159 -2.60 -3.88 -10.79
CA LEU A 159 -3.53 -3.09 -11.60
C LEU A 159 -4.46 -3.96 -12.46
N GLU A 160 -3.95 -5.05 -13.03
CA GLU A 160 -4.77 -6.03 -13.79
C GLU A 160 -5.94 -6.61 -12.99
N ARG A 161 -5.88 -6.56 -11.66
CA ARG A 161 -6.91 -7.07 -10.74
C ARG A 161 -7.73 -5.95 -10.11
N ALA A 162 -7.40 -4.69 -10.41
CA ALA A 162 -8.10 -3.54 -9.89
C ALA A 162 -9.50 -3.39 -10.49
N LYS A 163 -10.34 -2.62 -9.79
CA LYS A 163 -11.70 -2.28 -10.20
C LYS A 163 -11.86 -0.77 -10.23
N SER A 164 -12.28 -0.23 -11.37
CA SER A 164 -12.48 1.22 -11.56
C SER A 164 -13.89 1.66 -11.18
N TYR A 165 -14.03 2.74 -10.41
CA TYR A 165 -15.31 3.38 -10.13
C TYR A 165 -15.85 4.20 -11.30
N ILE A 166 -15.01 4.60 -12.25
CA ILE A 166 -15.39 5.51 -13.36
C ILE A 166 -15.81 4.73 -14.61
N GLY A 167 -15.65 3.40 -14.61
CA GLY A 167 -16.11 2.51 -15.66
C GLY A 167 -15.01 1.57 -16.13
N SER A 168 -15.25 0.81 -17.19
CA SER A 168 -14.16 -0.01 -17.75
C SER A 168 -13.21 0.90 -18.53
N THR A 169 -11.91 0.79 -18.27
CA THR A 169 -10.90 1.62 -18.93
C THR A 169 -9.74 0.77 -19.46
N THR A 170 -8.96 1.36 -20.35
CA THR A 170 -7.66 0.81 -20.78
C THR A 170 -6.59 1.81 -20.39
N LEU A 171 -5.74 1.44 -19.45
CA LEU A 171 -4.61 2.24 -19.03
C LEU A 171 -3.43 1.94 -19.93
N ARG A 172 -2.87 2.98 -20.55
CA ARG A 172 -1.65 2.88 -21.32
C ARG A 172 -0.47 3.29 -20.44
N ILE A 173 0.44 2.36 -20.19
CA ILE A 173 1.55 2.52 -19.24
C ILE A 173 2.87 2.24 -19.95
N ASN A 174 3.88 3.08 -19.72
CA ASN A 174 5.27 2.83 -20.10
C ASN A 174 6.07 2.37 -18.87
N PRO A 175 6.11 1.05 -18.59
CA PRO A 175 6.78 0.53 -17.41
C PRO A 175 8.30 0.73 -17.52
N ILE A 176 8.90 1.14 -16.41
CA ILE A 176 10.34 1.23 -16.22
C ILE A 176 10.78 0.36 -15.06
N THR A 177 11.81 -0.45 -15.30
CA THR A 177 12.41 -1.31 -14.28
C THR A 177 13.77 -0.74 -13.88
N ASP A 178 13.87 -0.29 -12.63
CA ASP A 178 15.13 0.16 -12.03
C ASP A 178 15.59 -0.87 -10.99
N ILE A 179 16.26 -1.92 -11.49
CA ILE A 179 16.68 -3.06 -10.66
C ILE A 179 17.64 -2.61 -9.55
N GLU A 180 18.49 -1.62 -9.81
CA GLU A 180 19.43 -1.11 -8.81
C GLU A 180 18.68 -0.43 -7.66
N ARG A 181 17.69 0.41 -7.97
CA ARG A 181 16.81 1.00 -6.97
C ARG A 181 16.08 -0.05 -6.16
N GLU A 182 15.51 -1.08 -6.79
CA GLU A 182 14.77 -2.12 -6.08
C GLU A 182 15.68 -2.94 -5.14
N ARG A 183 16.92 -3.25 -5.57
CA ARG A 183 17.94 -3.85 -4.69
C ARG A 183 18.28 -2.96 -3.50
N ASN A 184 18.43 -1.67 -3.74
CA ASN A 184 18.70 -0.70 -2.68
C ASN A 184 17.54 -0.62 -1.67
N ILE A 185 16.29 -0.74 -2.13
CA ILE A 185 15.11 -0.81 -1.25
C ILE A 185 15.19 -2.06 -0.37
N LEU A 186 15.39 -3.24 -0.95
CA LEU A 186 15.51 -4.50 -0.19
C LEU A 186 16.64 -4.42 0.84
N SER A 187 17.84 -4.00 0.42
CA SER A 187 19.00 -3.85 1.30
C SER A 187 18.77 -2.85 2.44
N SER A 188 18.16 -1.70 2.13
CA SER A 188 17.84 -0.69 3.13
C SER A 188 16.83 -1.21 4.16
N ARG A 189 15.85 -2.00 3.74
CA ARG A 189 14.88 -2.64 4.63
C ARG A 189 15.54 -3.71 5.50
N ALA A 190 16.35 -4.59 4.91
CA ALA A 190 17.10 -5.61 5.65
C ALA A 190 17.99 -4.98 6.73
N LYS A 191 18.76 -3.94 6.37
CA LYS A 191 19.57 -3.16 7.30
C LYS A 191 18.73 -2.53 8.41
N PHE A 192 17.66 -1.82 8.07
CA PHE A 192 16.80 -1.16 9.03
C PHE A 192 16.21 -2.14 10.07
N PHE A 193 15.70 -3.29 9.64
CA PHE A 193 15.08 -4.25 10.55
C PHE A 193 16.10 -5.06 11.36
N ARG A 194 17.28 -5.31 10.81
CA ARG A 194 18.41 -5.86 11.58
C ARG A 194 18.81 -4.91 12.72
N GLU A 195 18.98 -3.63 12.42
CA GLU A 195 19.29 -2.60 13.43
C GLU A 195 18.15 -2.44 14.45
N SER A 196 16.91 -2.39 13.99
CA SER A 196 15.71 -2.32 14.86
C SER A 196 15.60 -3.53 15.77
N GLY A 197 15.92 -4.72 15.26
CA GLY A 197 15.94 -5.97 16.02
C GLY A 197 17.00 -5.94 17.13
N ASN A 198 18.20 -5.45 16.82
CA ASN A 198 19.30 -5.34 17.78
C ASN A 198 18.95 -4.39 18.95
N ILE A 199 18.27 -3.28 18.68
CA ILE A 199 17.86 -2.33 19.72
C ILE A 199 16.51 -2.69 20.37
N GLY A 200 15.75 -3.62 19.79
CA GLY A 200 14.43 -4.03 20.26
C GLY A 200 13.33 -2.98 20.06
N VAL A 201 13.49 -2.05 19.10
CA VAL A 201 12.55 -0.95 18.84
C VAL A 201 12.50 -0.67 17.34
N MET A 202 11.30 -0.64 16.76
CA MET A 202 11.09 -0.18 15.39
C MET A 202 10.88 1.33 15.38
N LYS A 203 11.93 2.09 15.08
CA LYS A 203 11.89 3.57 15.01
C LYS A 203 11.24 4.09 13.72
N HIS A 204 10.01 3.66 13.45
CA HIS A 204 9.25 4.03 12.26
C HIS A 204 7.74 4.06 12.60
N HIS A 205 6.97 4.94 11.95
CA HIS A 205 5.55 5.17 12.23
C HIS A 205 5.22 5.34 13.72
N PRO A 206 5.75 6.38 14.40
CA PRO A 206 5.38 6.61 15.79
C PRO A 206 3.88 6.87 15.92
N TYR A 207 3.24 6.23 16.90
CA TYR A 207 1.85 6.50 17.28
C TYR A 207 1.89 7.32 18.55
N GLU A 208 1.33 8.54 18.52
CA GLU A 208 1.38 9.49 19.65
C GLU A 208 2.81 9.76 20.17
N GLY A 209 3.79 9.74 19.25
CA GLY A 209 5.21 9.92 19.60
C GLY A 209 5.91 8.68 20.16
N ILE A 210 5.22 7.55 20.30
CA ILE A 210 5.76 6.29 20.82
C ILE A 210 6.06 5.34 19.65
N TYR A 211 7.21 4.66 19.71
CA TYR A 211 7.62 3.65 18.73
C TYR A 211 7.22 2.24 19.17
N LEU A 212 7.11 1.30 18.24
CA LEU A 212 6.84 -0.11 18.57
C LEU A 212 8.05 -0.73 19.27
N GLU A 213 7.82 -1.32 20.44
CA GLU A 213 8.83 -2.08 21.16
C GLU A 213 8.67 -3.58 20.94
N SER A 214 9.79 -4.29 20.77
CA SER A 214 9.80 -5.76 20.68
C SER A 214 9.19 -6.40 21.93
N HIS A 215 8.84 -7.67 21.82
CA HIS A 215 8.30 -8.47 22.91
C HIS A 215 7.01 -7.91 23.52
N TYR A 216 6.24 -7.15 22.74
CA TYR A 216 4.94 -6.62 23.16
C TYR A 216 5.01 -5.69 24.38
N LYS A 217 6.15 -5.05 24.64
CA LYS A 217 6.37 -4.21 25.85
C LYS A 217 5.35 -3.06 25.96
N ASN A 218 4.95 -2.49 24.82
CA ASN A 218 3.96 -1.42 24.76
C ASN A 218 2.62 -1.86 24.12
N ALA A 219 2.25 -3.14 24.26
CA ALA A 219 1.06 -3.73 23.64
C ALA A 219 -0.29 -3.07 23.97
N LYS A 220 -0.36 -2.15 24.94
CA LYS A 220 -1.59 -1.41 25.24
C LYS A 220 -1.93 -0.36 24.18
N ASN A 221 -0.96 0.09 23.38
CA ASN A 221 -1.14 1.19 22.42
C ASN A 221 -0.15 1.05 21.25
N SER A 222 -0.10 -0.13 20.61
CA SER A 222 0.87 -0.39 19.54
C SER A 222 0.41 -1.28 18.38
N LEU A 223 -0.89 -1.56 18.28
CA LEU A 223 -1.44 -2.40 17.20
C LEU A 223 -1.25 -1.77 15.82
N PHE A 224 -1.42 -0.45 15.69
CA PHE A 224 -1.17 0.31 14.48
C PHE A 224 0.24 0.06 13.97
N GLN A 225 1.28 0.25 14.80
CA GLN A 225 2.65 -0.01 14.36
C GLN A 225 2.91 -1.50 14.09
N LEU A 226 2.32 -2.40 14.90
CA LEU A 226 2.47 -3.84 14.68
C LEU A 226 1.83 -4.27 13.36
N LYS A 227 0.66 -3.74 13.02
CA LYS A 227 -0.03 -4.03 11.76
C LYS A 227 0.81 -3.57 10.56
N TYR A 228 1.45 -2.40 10.64
CA TYR A 228 2.43 -1.98 9.63
C TYR A 228 3.57 -3.00 9.50
N LEU A 229 4.14 -3.40 10.63
CA LEU A 229 5.25 -4.35 10.68
C LEU A 229 4.88 -5.72 10.06
N LEU A 230 3.66 -6.19 10.29
CA LEU A 230 3.11 -7.40 9.65
C LEU A 230 2.93 -7.21 8.15
N GLY A 231 2.45 -6.04 7.72
CA GLY A 231 2.37 -5.65 6.31
C GLY A 231 3.72 -5.74 5.61
N ILE A 232 4.80 -5.29 6.27
CA ILE A 232 6.17 -5.41 5.74
C ILE A 232 6.61 -6.88 5.63
N GLY A 233 6.32 -7.71 6.63
CA GLY A 233 6.61 -9.14 6.53
C GLY A 233 5.89 -9.80 5.36
N ALA A 234 4.62 -9.45 5.14
CA ALA A 234 3.81 -9.98 4.05
C ALA A 234 4.25 -9.46 2.66
N ILE A 235 4.86 -8.28 2.56
CA ILE A 235 5.34 -7.70 1.28
C ILE A 235 6.83 -7.99 1.01
N ALA A 236 7.58 -8.54 1.97
CA ALA A 236 8.98 -8.93 1.79
C ALA A 236 9.25 -9.77 0.52
N PRO A 237 8.36 -10.72 0.12
CA PRO A 237 8.49 -11.43 -1.15
C PRO A 237 8.49 -10.52 -2.39
N CYS A 238 7.68 -9.45 -2.38
CA CYS A 238 7.64 -8.49 -3.48
C CYS A 238 8.95 -7.69 -3.57
N TYR A 239 9.58 -7.34 -2.44
CA TYR A 239 10.89 -6.67 -2.46
C TYR A 239 11.97 -7.57 -3.07
N TYR A 240 11.92 -8.88 -2.78
CA TYR A 240 12.82 -9.84 -3.39
C TYR A 240 12.64 -9.91 -4.91
N LEU A 241 11.40 -10.08 -5.39
CA LEU A 241 11.13 -10.13 -6.82
C LEU A 241 11.52 -8.82 -7.52
N GLY A 242 11.21 -7.66 -6.91
CA GLY A 242 11.60 -6.36 -7.45
C GLY A 242 13.12 -6.24 -7.63
N ALA A 243 13.90 -6.76 -6.68
CA ALA A 243 15.37 -6.81 -6.76
C ALA A 243 15.90 -7.71 -7.90
N LEU A 244 15.06 -8.58 -8.45
CA LEU A 244 15.31 -9.38 -9.66
C LEU A 244 14.73 -8.73 -10.93
N GLY A 245 14.01 -7.62 -10.82
CA GLY A 245 13.29 -6.98 -11.92
C GLY A 245 11.93 -7.60 -12.23
N GLU A 246 11.38 -8.39 -11.31
CA GLU A 246 10.07 -9.03 -11.42
C GLU A 246 9.06 -8.38 -10.47
N PHE A 247 7.84 -8.15 -10.95
CA PHE A 247 6.78 -7.55 -10.13
C PHE A 247 5.55 -8.45 -10.15
N ALA A 248 5.02 -8.74 -8.96
CA ALA A 248 3.91 -9.69 -8.80
C ALA A 248 2.92 -9.19 -7.76
N TYR A 249 1.69 -9.69 -7.86
CA TYR A 249 0.71 -9.56 -6.80
C TYR A 249 1.20 -10.30 -5.55
N LYS A 250 0.99 -9.72 -4.36
CA LYS A 250 1.55 -10.19 -3.08
C LYS A 250 1.38 -11.69 -2.83
N LYS A 251 0.18 -12.23 -3.08
CA LYS A 251 -0.11 -13.66 -2.91
C LYS A 251 0.76 -14.53 -3.82
N ASP A 252 0.94 -14.11 -5.07
CA ASP A 252 1.72 -14.86 -6.05
C ASP A 252 3.21 -14.76 -5.73
N ALA A 253 3.67 -13.59 -5.28
CA ALA A 253 5.05 -13.40 -4.82
C ALA A 253 5.40 -14.35 -3.66
N ILE A 254 4.50 -14.47 -2.67
CA ILE A 254 4.66 -15.42 -1.55
C ILE A 254 4.84 -16.85 -2.08
N GLU A 255 3.97 -17.31 -2.98
CA GLU A 255 4.06 -18.68 -3.52
C GLU A 255 5.34 -18.91 -4.34
N GLN A 256 5.77 -17.92 -5.12
CA GLN A 256 6.98 -18.02 -5.94
C GLN A 256 8.25 -18.16 -5.09
N ILE A 257 8.37 -17.42 -3.98
CA ILE A 257 9.59 -17.44 -3.17
C ILE A 257 9.63 -18.57 -2.15
N LYS A 258 8.49 -19.15 -1.77
CA LYS A 258 8.38 -20.19 -0.72
C LYS A 258 9.40 -21.33 -0.88
N PRO A 259 9.66 -21.87 -2.08
CA PRO A 259 10.66 -22.93 -2.27
C PRO A 259 12.11 -22.50 -2.02
N LEU A 260 12.38 -21.19 -2.00
CA LEU A 260 13.71 -20.61 -1.81
C LEU A 260 14.00 -20.29 -0.34
N LEU A 261 12.97 -20.24 0.51
CA LEU A 261 13.11 -19.86 1.91
C LEU A 261 13.69 -21.01 2.76
N SER A 262 14.50 -20.64 3.75
CA SER A 262 14.87 -21.53 4.84
C SER A 262 13.62 -21.97 5.62
N PRO A 263 13.64 -23.12 6.33
CA PRO A 263 12.51 -23.55 7.16
C PRO A 263 12.02 -22.47 8.13
N ASP A 264 12.96 -21.79 8.82
CA ASP A 264 12.64 -20.72 9.77
C ASP A 264 11.99 -19.51 9.08
N SER A 265 12.52 -19.07 7.94
CA SER A 265 11.96 -17.94 7.18
C SER A 265 10.59 -18.27 6.59
N LYS A 266 10.36 -19.53 6.21
CA LYS A 266 9.06 -20.02 5.76
C LYS A 266 8.04 -20.03 6.89
N GLU A 267 8.38 -20.59 8.05
CA GLU A 267 7.52 -20.60 9.23
C GLU A 267 7.16 -19.16 9.66
N PHE A 268 8.14 -18.26 9.67
CA PHE A 268 7.92 -16.85 9.98
C PHE A 268 6.94 -16.17 9.01
N LEU A 269 7.11 -16.37 7.70
CA LEU A 269 6.21 -15.79 6.70
C LEU A 269 4.79 -16.37 6.79
N GLU A 270 4.66 -17.66 7.06
CA GLU A 270 3.36 -18.31 7.31
C GLU A 270 2.69 -17.73 8.56
N SER A 271 3.43 -17.56 9.66
CA SER A 271 2.93 -16.96 10.90
C SER A 271 2.39 -15.54 10.68
N THR A 272 3.09 -14.75 9.86
CA THR A 272 2.72 -13.38 9.49
C THR A 272 1.39 -13.32 8.75
N THR A 273 1.18 -14.25 7.82
CA THR A 273 0.01 -14.26 6.94
C THR A 273 -1.21 -14.92 7.58
N ASN A 274 -1.00 -15.83 8.53
CA ASN A 274 -2.07 -16.54 9.26
C ASN A 274 -2.91 -15.64 10.16
N ILE A 275 -2.38 -14.51 10.65
CA ILE A 275 -3.17 -13.52 11.42
C ILE A 275 -4.44 -13.10 10.67
N ARG A 276 -4.37 -12.96 9.35
CA ARG A 276 -5.54 -12.60 8.51
C ARG A 276 -6.65 -13.63 8.63
N LEU A 277 -6.33 -14.91 8.80
CA LEU A 277 -7.33 -15.97 8.90
C LEU A 277 -7.97 -16.06 10.28
N GLU A 278 -7.24 -15.64 11.31
CA GLU A 278 -7.67 -15.73 12.71
C GLU A 278 -8.43 -14.50 13.19
N TRP A 279 -8.11 -13.32 12.65
CA TRP A 279 -8.73 -12.07 13.06
C TRP A 279 -10.27 -12.09 13.09
N PRO A 280 -10.98 -12.43 11.99
CA PRO A 280 -12.44 -12.42 11.99
C PRO A 280 -13.08 -13.50 12.88
N LYS A 281 -12.30 -14.45 13.39
CA LYS A 281 -12.77 -15.48 14.33
C LYS A 281 -12.69 -15.02 15.79
N ARG A 282 -11.87 -14.00 16.07
CA ARG A 282 -11.43 -13.65 17.42
C ARG A 282 -11.73 -12.20 17.78
N GLU A 283 -11.93 -11.33 16.80
CA GLU A 283 -12.23 -9.92 16.98
C GLU A 283 -13.54 -9.55 16.27
N GLU A 284 -14.26 -8.60 16.84
CA GLU A 284 -15.45 -8.00 16.25
C GLU A 284 -15.06 -6.79 15.40
N HIS A 285 -15.82 -6.51 14.34
CA HIS A 285 -15.67 -5.30 13.53
C HIS A 285 -16.72 -4.25 13.92
N PRO A 286 -16.35 -2.96 14.02
CA PRO A 286 -14.99 -2.45 13.90
C PRO A 286 -14.14 -2.75 15.13
N TYR A 287 -12.86 -3.01 14.93
CA TYR A 287 -11.92 -3.08 16.05
C TYR A 287 -11.68 -1.67 16.59
N ILE A 288 -11.95 -1.46 17.88
CA ILE A 288 -11.84 -0.14 18.51
C ILE A 288 -10.58 -0.09 19.38
N GLY A 289 -9.75 0.91 19.10
CA GLY A 289 -8.54 1.21 19.87
C GLY A 289 -7.27 0.71 19.19
N ASN A 290 -6.19 0.66 19.95
CA ASN A 290 -4.84 0.40 19.45
C ASN A 290 -4.09 -0.63 20.29
N GLN A 291 -4.83 -1.43 21.08
CA GLN A 291 -4.25 -2.49 21.88
C GLN A 291 -3.94 -3.70 21.01
N ILE A 292 -2.81 -4.36 21.23
CA ILE A 292 -2.54 -5.67 20.62
C ILE A 292 -3.36 -6.72 21.37
N PRO A 293 -4.23 -7.49 20.70
CA PRO A 293 -5.01 -8.54 21.35
C PRO A 293 -4.13 -9.57 22.08
N LYS A 294 -4.65 -10.17 23.15
CA LYS A 294 -3.86 -11.13 23.94
C LYS A 294 -3.52 -12.40 23.14
N TRP A 295 -4.47 -12.87 22.33
CA TRP A 295 -4.31 -14.07 21.51
C TRP A 295 -3.25 -13.91 20.41
N PHE A 296 -2.87 -12.67 20.07
CA PHE A 296 -1.89 -12.39 19.03
C PHE A 296 -0.53 -13.07 19.30
N LYS A 297 -0.18 -13.22 20.58
CA LYS A 297 1.06 -13.90 21.03
C LYS A 297 1.08 -15.40 20.74
N GLU A 298 -0.07 -16.00 20.42
CA GLU A 298 -0.17 -17.41 20.02
C GLU A 298 0.35 -17.62 18.58
N TYR A 299 0.36 -16.57 17.75
CA TYR A 299 0.66 -16.65 16.32
C TYR A 299 1.86 -15.82 15.89
N VAL A 300 2.13 -14.71 16.58
CA VAL A 300 3.19 -13.77 16.20
C VAL A 300 4.29 -13.81 17.25
N ASP A 301 5.49 -14.21 16.83
CA ASP A 301 6.66 -14.33 17.70
C ASP A 301 6.96 -12.98 18.40
N PRO A 302 7.15 -12.95 19.73
CA PRO A 302 7.65 -11.77 20.45
C PRO A 302 8.91 -11.12 19.84
N ASN A 303 9.73 -11.89 19.13
CA ASN A 303 10.93 -11.48 18.40
C ASN A 303 10.65 -11.07 16.95
N TYR A 304 9.41 -10.75 16.58
CA TYR A 304 9.02 -10.48 15.19
C TYR A 304 9.95 -9.51 14.46
N ILE A 305 10.37 -8.41 15.09
CA ILE A 305 11.31 -7.44 14.48
C ILE A 305 12.64 -8.10 14.08
N VAL A 306 13.17 -8.98 14.94
CA VAL A 306 14.41 -9.73 14.67
C VAL A 306 14.19 -10.71 13.52
N ASN A 307 13.10 -11.48 13.57
CA ASN A 307 12.81 -12.48 12.54
C ASN A 307 12.52 -11.86 11.17
N LEU A 308 11.88 -10.68 11.14
CA LEU A 308 11.73 -9.89 9.91
C LEU A 308 13.09 -9.45 9.35
N GLY A 309 13.99 -8.98 10.22
CA GLY A 309 15.35 -8.63 9.82
C GLY A 309 16.12 -9.80 9.23
N LYS A 310 15.94 -11.00 9.79
CA LYS A 310 16.51 -12.25 9.23
C LYS A 310 15.92 -12.58 7.87
N LEU A 311 14.58 -12.63 7.73
CA LEU A 311 13.90 -12.89 6.46
C LEU A 311 14.40 -11.95 5.35
N LEU A 312 14.44 -10.64 5.60
CA LEU A 312 14.88 -9.67 4.61
C LEU A 312 16.37 -9.82 4.27
N THR A 313 17.21 -10.20 5.23
CA THR A 313 18.64 -10.46 4.98
C THR A 313 18.83 -11.75 4.16
N ASP A 314 18.07 -12.80 4.44
CA ASP A 314 18.09 -14.05 3.66
C ASP A 314 17.69 -13.78 2.20
N LEU A 315 16.63 -13.00 1.99
CA LEU A 315 16.17 -12.58 0.66
C LEU A 315 17.20 -11.70 -0.06
N GLU A 316 17.84 -10.76 0.65
CA GLU A 316 18.92 -9.93 0.11
C GLU A 316 20.09 -10.78 -0.40
N ASN A 317 20.58 -11.71 0.42
CA ASN A 317 21.67 -12.62 0.05
C ASN A 317 21.27 -13.49 -1.16
N THR A 318 20.06 -14.04 -1.15
CA THR A 318 19.55 -14.86 -2.25
C THR A 318 19.47 -14.08 -3.57
N ALA A 319 19.08 -12.80 -3.52
CA ALA A 319 19.05 -11.94 -4.70
C ALA A 319 20.47 -11.63 -5.23
N GLN A 320 21.46 -11.46 -4.35
CA GLN A 320 22.86 -11.26 -4.75
C GLN A 320 23.45 -12.51 -5.44
N ASP A 321 23.16 -13.70 -4.92
CA ASP A 321 23.64 -14.96 -5.49
C ASP A 321 23.07 -15.21 -6.89
N ASN A 322 21.80 -14.85 -7.13
CA ASN A 322 21.14 -15.04 -8.42
C ASN A 322 21.57 -14.04 -9.51
N THR A 323 22.30 -12.99 -9.14
CA THR A 323 22.68 -11.90 -10.08
C THR A 323 24.17 -11.91 -10.43
N SER A 324 24.93 -12.82 -9.82
CA SER A 324 26.32 -13.08 -10.21
C SER A 324 26.37 -13.76 -11.58
N PRO A 325 27.16 -13.27 -12.54
CA PRO A 325 27.29 -13.91 -13.86
C PRO A 325 27.78 -15.35 -13.68
N ARG A 326 27.02 -16.31 -14.20
CA ARG A 326 27.40 -17.73 -14.25
C ARG A 326 28.54 -17.98 -15.21
#